data_AF-A0A7V4KBQ7-F1
#
_entry.id   AF-A0A7V4KBQ7-F1
#
_cell.length_a   1.000
_cell.length_b   1.000
_cell.length_c   1.000
_cell.angle_alpha   90.00
_cell.angle_beta   90.00
_cell.angle_gamma   90.00
#
_symmetry.space_group_name_H-M   'P 1'
#
loop_
_entity.id
_entity.type
_entity.pdbx_description
1 polymer ?
#
loop_
_entity_poly.entity_id
_entity_poly.type
_entity_poly.pdbx_seq_one_letter_code
_entity_poly.pdbx_strand_id
1 'polypeptide(L)'
;MDKIKDMVNYEIIPTPASVMITTELAYEHFGDCLTIDIGGATTDVDSVTDGSPEIQEMLISPEPFAKRTVEGDLGLYVNAHNVIEMIGEENLRKQFEDYDELVKRISPYPASERDEYFISKLATFCAQQGLRRHAGSKKHLYTPTGRKTIAEGKDLTAVRVIFGTGGFLSRSKHAKEVLESLKHLSKLHPMELLPSEEVRLYRDKHYIFAAIGLIASKIDKDIAKQLLEMDVEPY
;
A
#
# COMPACT_ATOMS: atom_id res chain seq x y z
N MET A 1 -8.06 -26.31 4.12
CA MET A 1 -7.93 -25.68 5.45
C MET A 1 -7.94 -26.71 6.56
N ASP A 2 -8.90 -27.62 6.63
CA ASP A 2 -9.03 -28.54 7.78
C ASP A 2 -7.82 -29.45 8.01
N LYS A 3 -7.24 -30.03 6.96
CA LYS A 3 -6.01 -30.84 7.07
C LYS A 3 -4.77 -30.07 7.56
N ILE A 4 -4.74 -28.75 7.39
CA ILE A 4 -3.61 -27.91 7.81
C ILE A 4 -3.75 -27.55 9.29
N LYS A 5 -4.99 -27.40 9.79
CA LYS A 5 -5.25 -27.10 11.22
C LYS A 5 -4.71 -28.18 12.15
N ASP A 6 -4.78 -29.44 11.73
CA ASP A 6 -4.26 -30.57 12.51
C ASP A 6 -2.72 -30.64 12.54
N MET A 7 -2.03 -29.87 11.68
CA MET A 7 -0.56 -29.84 11.56
C MET A 7 0.09 -28.67 12.33
N VAL A 8 -0.70 -27.75 12.90
CA VAL A 8 -0.20 -26.53 13.55
C VAL A 8 -0.78 -26.35 14.94
N ASN A 9 0.04 -25.86 15.86
CA ASN A 9 -0.37 -25.63 17.25
C ASN A 9 -0.99 -24.24 17.47
N TYR A 10 -0.97 -23.38 16.44
CA TYR A 10 -1.44 -22.01 16.48
C TYR A 10 -2.53 -21.77 15.43
N GLU A 11 -3.36 -20.76 15.66
CA GLU A 11 -4.34 -20.31 14.68
C GLU A 11 -3.65 -19.84 13.39
N ILE A 12 -4.17 -20.29 12.25
CA ILE A 12 -3.67 -19.92 10.92
C ILE A 12 -4.09 -18.47 10.63
N ILE A 13 -3.11 -17.59 10.48
CA ILE A 13 -3.32 -16.20 10.06
C ILE A 13 -2.99 -16.09 8.56
N PRO A 14 -3.92 -15.61 7.72
CA PRO A 14 -3.62 -15.30 6.32
C PRO A 14 -2.53 -14.23 6.21
N THR A 15 -1.65 -14.33 5.21
CA THR A 15 -0.55 -13.38 4.99
C THR A 15 -0.98 -11.90 5.07
N PRO A 16 -2.06 -11.46 4.39
CA PRO A 16 -2.47 -10.06 4.46
C PRO A 16 -2.96 -9.63 5.85
N ALA A 17 -3.58 -10.54 6.62
CA ALA A 17 -3.95 -10.23 8.00
C ALA A 17 -2.71 -10.08 8.90
N SER A 18 -1.65 -10.83 8.61
CA SER A 18 -0.39 -10.72 9.32
C SER A 18 0.35 -9.40 9.01
N VAL A 19 0.31 -8.93 7.76
CA VAL A 19 0.88 -7.61 7.38
C VAL A 19 0.14 -6.47 8.08
N MET A 20 -1.19 -6.56 8.21
CA MET A 20 -1.96 -5.59 8.99
C MET A 20 -1.49 -5.52 10.46
N ILE A 21 -1.29 -6.68 11.10
CA ILE A 21 -0.78 -6.74 12.49
C ILE A 21 0.60 -6.09 12.61
N THR A 22 1.47 -6.28 11.61
CA THR A 22 2.78 -5.60 11.59
C THR A 22 2.63 -4.10 11.44
N THR A 23 1.65 -3.62 10.66
CA THR A 23 1.36 -2.19 10.53
C THR A 23 0.84 -1.60 11.84
N GLU A 24 0.00 -2.32 12.58
CA GLU A 24 -0.43 -1.94 13.94
C GLU A 24 0.74 -1.89 14.91
N LEU A 25 1.66 -2.86 14.86
CA LEU A 25 2.89 -2.84 15.64
C LEU A 25 3.79 -1.65 15.27
N ALA A 26 3.89 -1.33 13.98
CA ALA A 26 4.68 -0.21 13.49
C ALA A 26 4.16 1.13 14.02
N TYR A 27 2.84 1.29 14.15
CA TYR A 27 2.25 2.49 14.73
C TYR A 27 2.80 2.80 16.14
N GLU A 28 3.04 1.79 16.97
CA GLU A 28 3.55 1.97 18.34
C GLU A 28 4.94 2.58 18.40
N HIS A 29 5.72 2.51 17.31
CA HIS A 29 7.09 3.05 17.23
C HIS A 29 7.18 4.27 16.29
N PHE A 30 6.45 4.24 15.17
CA PHE A 30 6.56 5.23 14.10
C PHE A 30 5.42 6.26 14.09
N GLY A 31 4.36 6.04 14.88
CA GLY A 31 3.13 6.83 14.86
C GLY A 31 2.27 6.53 13.64
N ASP A 32 1.45 7.50 13.23
CA ASP A 32 0.54 7.37 12.08
C ASP A 32 1.28 6.85 10.83
N CYS A 33 0.89 5.66 10.38
CA CYS A 33 1.58 4.95 9.32
C CYS A 33 0.63 4.16 8.43
N LEU A 34 1.13 3.76 7.27
CA LEU A 34 0.48 2.78 6.42
C LEU A 34 1.51 1.87 5.74
N THR A 35 1.08 0.70 5.32
CA THR A 35 1.84 -0.27 4.53
C THR A 35 1.16 -0.46 3.18
N ILE A 36 1.96 -0.51 2.11
CA ILE A 36 1.53 -0.92 0.76
C ILE A 36 2.21 -2.25 0.46
N ASP A 37 1.41 -3.29 0.24
CA ASP A 37 1.86 -4.62 -0.17
C ASP A 37 1.43 -4.87 -1.62
N ILE A 38 2.39 -4.87 -2.55
CA ILE A 38 2.12 -5.14 -3.96
C ILE A 38 2.49 -6.58 -4.29
N GLY A 39 1.47 -7.40 -4.50
CA GLY A 39 1.59 -8.78 -4.93
C GLY A 39 1.47 -8.98 -6.44
N GLY A 40 1.53 -10.25 -6.84
CA GLY A 40 1.27 -10.65 -8.22
C GLY A 40 -0.21 -10.51 -8.62
N ALA A 41 -1.13 -10.64 -7.66
CA ALA A 41 -2.57 -10.61 -7.89
C ALA A 41 -3.27 -9.39 -7.29
N THR A 42 -2.88 -8.98 -6.08
CA THR A 42 -3.55 -7.90 -5.35
C THR A 42 -2.55 -6.85 -4.90
N THR A 43 -3.09 -5.67 -4.61
CA THR A 43 -2.40 -4.62 -3.87
C THR A 43 -3.20 -4.37 -2.60
N ASP A 44 -2.57 -4.59 -1.46
CA ASP A 44 -3.18 -4.36 -0.16
C ASP A 44 -2.65 -3.04 0.41
N VAL A 45 -3.54 -2.25 1.02
CA VAL A 45 -3.18 -1.03 1.75
C VAL A 45 -3.72 -1.13 3.16
N ASP A 46 -2.81 -1.14 4.12
CA ASP A 46 -3.05 -1.23 5.56
C ASP A 46 -2.70 0.11 6.20
N SER A 47 -3.64 0.78 6.86
CA SER A 47 -3.37 2.07 7.52
C SER A 47 -3.81 2.07 8.97
N VAL A 48 -3.01 2.76 9.79
CA VAL A 48 -3.20 2.89 11.23
C VAL A 48 -3.03 4.35 11.62
N THR A 49 -4.16 5.05 11.76
CA THR A 49 -4.22 6.49 12.03
C THR A 49 -5.64 6.93 12.37
N ASP A 50 -5.77 7.92 13.26
CA ASP A 50 -7.02 8.64 13.50
C ASP A 50 -7.20 9.84 12.55
N GLY A 51 -6.26 10.09 11.64
CA GLY A 51 -6.29 11.27 10.79
C GLY A 51 -5.90 12.56 11.52
N SER A 52 -5.96 13.69 10.82
CA SER A 52 -5.59 14.99 11.39
C SER A 52 -6.78 15.65 12.11
N PRO A 53 -6.54 16.40 13.19
CA PRO A 53 -7.62 17.08 13.92
C PRO A 53 -8.50 17.96 13.02
N GLU A 54 -7.89 18.64 12.03
CA GLU A 54 -8.60 19.51 11.09
C GLU A 54 -9.62 18.74 10.22
N ILE A 55 -9.26 17.55 9.73
CA ILE A 55 -10.17 16.72 8.95
C ILE A 55 -11.24 16.09 9.85
N GLN A 56 -10.88 15.67 11.05
CA GLN A 56 -11.80 15.07 12.02
C GLN A 56 -12.97 16.01 12.35
N GLU A 57 -12.75 17.32 12.44
CA GLU A 57 -13.83 18.30 12.67
C GLU A 57 -14.90 18.36 11.57
N MET A 58 -14.55 17.95 10.34
CA MET A 58 -15.44 17.98 9.17
C MET A 58 -15.81 16.59 8.65
N LEU A 59 -15.38 15.52 9.33
CA LEU A 59 -15.57 14.13 8.93
C LEU A 59 -16.99 13.65 9.29
N ILE A 60 -17.74 13.20 8.28
CA ILE A 60 -19.14 12.77 8.46
C ILE A 60 -19.33 11.25 8.39
N SER A 61 -18.34 10.51 7.87
CA SER A 61 -18.37 9.05 7.74
C SER A 61 -16.98 8.49 8.03
N PRO A 62 -16.55 8.47 9.31
CA PRO A 62 -15.23 7.98 9.68
C PRO A 62 -15.09 6.49 9.40
N GLU A 63 -13.89 6.08 9.02
CA GLU A 63 -13.50 4.67 8.92
C GLU A 63 -12.65 4.26 10.14
N PRO A 64 -12.49 2.95 10.41
CA PRO A 64 -11.76 2.47 11.58
C PRO A 64 -10.33 2.99 11.68
N PHE A 65 -9.82 3.11 12.91
CA PHE A 65 -8.44 3.47 13.23
C PHE A 65 -7.42 2.63 12.45
N ALA A 66 -7.63 1.31 12.48
CA ALA A 66 -6.91 0.30 11.72
C ALA A 66 -7.80 -0.15 10.54
N LYS A 67 -7.41 0.18 9.31
CA LYS A 67 -8.16 -0.16 8.08
C LYS A 67 -7.27 -0.92 7.11
N ARG A 68 -7.83 -1.98 6.52
CA ARG A 68 -7.22 -2.70 5.39
C ARG A 68 -8.14 -2.63 4.17
N THR A 69 -7.56 -2.35 3.01
CA THR A 69 -8.21 -2.50 1.70
C THR A 69 -7.43 -3.50 0.86
N VAL A 70 -8.15 -4.33 0.10
CA VAL A 70 -7.56 -5.31 -0.83
C VAL A 70 -8.05 -4.98 -2.24
N GLU A 71 -7.15 -4.50 -3.09
CA GLU A 71 -7.46 -4.17 -4.48
C GLU A 71 -7.25 -5.41 -5.36
N GLY A 72 -8.35 -6.12 -5.62
CA GLY A 72 -8.35 -7.40 -6.33
C GLY A 72 -8.01 -7.31 -7.82
N ASP A 73 -8.03 -6.12 -8.40
CA ASP A 73 -7.71 -5.82 -9.80
C ASP A 73 -6.32 -5.20 -9.99
N LEU A 74 -5.58 -4.91 -8.91
CA LEU A 74 -4.25 -4.30 -8.94
C LEU A 74 -3.16 -5.31 -8.60
N GLY A 75 -2.61 -6.00 -9.60
CA GLY A 75 -1.52 -6.97 -9.40
C GLY A 75 -0.51 -6.98 -10.54
N LEU A 76 0.75 -7.33 -10.24
CA LEU A 76 1.86 -7.22 -11.18
C LEU A 76 2.06 -8.40 -12.12
N TYR A 77 1.37 -9.51 -11.90
CA TYR A 77 1.51 -10.73 -12.72
C TYR A 77 0.16 -11.33 -13.09
N VAL A 78 -0.58 -11.87 -12.11
CA VAL A 78 -1.88 -12.51 -12.32
C VAL A 78 -2.90 -11.51 -12.88
N ASN A 79 -2.90 -10.29 -12.33
CA ASN A 79 -3.82 -9.22 -12.71
C ASN A 79 -3.16 -8.10 -13.52
N ALA A 80 -1.98 -8.34 -14.10
CA ALA A 80 -1.25 -7.32 -14.84
C ALA A 80 -2.03 -6.75 -16.03
N HIS A 81 -2.85 -7.57 -16.69
CA HIS A 81 -3.71 -7.15 -17.80
C HIS A 81 -4.72 -6.08 -17.38
N ASN A 82 -5.36 -6.21 -16.20
CA ASN A 82 -6.28 -5.20 -15.67
C ASN A 82 -5.55 -3.87 -15.43
N VAL A 83 -4.35 -3.94 -14.86
CA VAL A 83 -3.51 -2.76 -14.61
C VAL A 83 -3.12 -2.07 -15.93
N ILE A 84 -2.72 -2.85 -16.94
CA ILE A 84 -2.41 -2.36 -18.28
C ILE A 84 -3.62 -1.66 -18.92
N GLU A 85 -4.80 -2.27 -18.83
CA GLU A 85 -6.04 -1.70 -19.36
C GLU A 85 -6.37 -0.36 -18.68
N MET A 86 -6.23 -0.28 -17.35
CA MET A 86 -6.49 0.94 -16.59
C MET A 86 -5.46 2.06 -16.85
N ILE A 87 -4.19 1.71 -17.11
CA ILE A 87 -3.17 2.68 -17.57
C ILE A 87 -3.48 3.16 -18.99
N GLY A 88 -4.06 2.28 -19.80
CA GLY A 88 -4.27 2.46 -21.23
C GLY A 88 -3.09 1.92 -22.02
N GLU A 89 -3.33 0.85 -22.78
CA GLU A 89 -2.33 0.19 -23.63
C GLU A 89 -1.62 1.16 -24.58
N GLU A 90 -2.33 2.13 -25.17
CA GLU A 90 -1.73 3.12 -26.06
C GLU A 90 -0.68 3.99 -25.36
N ASN A 91 -0.87 4.29 -24.07
CA ASN A 91 0.10 5.07 -23.29
C ASN A 91 1.38 4.25 -23.05
N LEU A 92 1.23 2.96 -22.75
CA LEU A 92 2.36 2.05 -22.58
C LEU A 92 3.10 1.82 -23.91
N ARG A 93 2.40 1.65 -25.02
CA ARG A 93 3.03 1.51 -26.36
C ARG A 93 3.84 2.75 -26.77
N LYS A 94 3.39 3.95 -26.39
CA LYS A 94 4.15 5.20 -26.62
C LYS A 94 5.44 5.25 -25.79
N GLN A 95 5.47 4.61 -24.62
CA GLN A 95 6.61 4.59 -23.73
C GLN A 95 7.55 3.39 -23.97
N PHE A 96 7.02 2.28 -24.48
CA PHE A 96 7.71 1.02 -24.67
C PHE A 96 7.52 0.52 -26.09
N GLU A 97 8.51 0.75 -26.96
CA GLU A 97 8.50 0.26 -28.35
C GLU A 97 8.42 -1.28 -28.43
N ASP A 98 8.97 -1.96 -27.43
CA ASP A 98 8.97 -3.41 -27.23
C ASP A 98 7.79 -3.93 -26.40
N TYR A 99 6.71 -3.14 -26.28
CA TYR A 99 5.53 -3.43 -25.45
C TYR A 99 4.99 -4.86 -25.63
N ASP A 100 4.76 -5.30 -26.87
CA ASP A 100 4.15 -6.61 -27.14
C ASP A 100 4.99 -7.77 -26.60
N GLU A 101 6.30 -7.62 -26.62
CA GLU A 101 7.23 -8.62 -26.10
C GLU A 101 7.35 -8.52 -24.58
N LEU A 102 7.27 -7.31 -24.00
CA LEU A 102 7.24 -7.10 -22.56
C LEU A 102 6.01 -7.74 -21.91
N VAL A 103 4.83 -7.56 -22.51
CA VAL A 103 3.57 -8.13 -22.00
C VAL A 103 3.62 -9.66 -21.97
N LYS A 104 4.18 -10.29 -23.02
CA LYS A 104 4.35 -11.76 -23.07
C LYS A 104 5.34 -12.28 -22.02
N ARG A 105 6.27 -11.45 -21.57
CA ARG A 105 7.32 -11.81 -20.60
C ARG A 105 6.97 -11.45 -19.15
N ILE A 106 5.78 -10.89 -18.88
CA ILE A 106 5.33 -10.60 -17.51
C ILE A 106 5.39 -11.89 -16.69
N SER A 107 6.11 -11.83 -15.59
CA SER A 107 6.34 -12.96 -14.70
C SER A 107 6.55 -12.46 -13.27
N PRO A 108 6.36 -13.32 -12.26
CA PRO A 108 6.68 -12.98 -10.88
C PRO A 108 8.18 -12.76 -10.63
N TYR A 109 9.03 -13.18 -11.57
CA TYR A 109 10.49 -13.04 -11.53
C TYR A 109 10.99 -12.44 -12.86
N PRO A 110 11.01 -11.09 -12.99
CA PRO A 110 11.49 -10.42 -14.20
C PRO A 110 12.89 -10.93 -14.60
N ALA A 111 13.08 -11.31 -15.87
CA ALA A 111 14.31 -11.94 -16.33
C ALA A 111 15.39 -10.92 -16.75
N SER A 112 14.99 -9.68 -17.02
CA SER A 112 15.87 -8.61 -17.45
C SER A 112 15.54 -7.29 -16.76
N GLU A 113 16.51 -6.36 -16.76
CA GLU A 113 16.30 -4.98 -16.32
C GLU A 113 15.16 -4.28 -17.08
N ARG A 114 15.00 -4.60 -18.37
CA ARG A 114 13.94 -4.03 -19.20
C ARG A 114 12.56 -4.51 -18.75
N ASP A 115 12.44 -5.80 -18.42
CA ASP A 115 11.19 -6.37 -17.87
C ASP A 115 10.89 -5.76 -16.49
N GLU A 116 11.90 -5.67 -15.61
CA GLU A 116 11.74 -5.06 -14.28
C GLU A 116 11.32 -3.59 -14.37
N TYR A 117 11.89 -2.83 -15.31
CA TYR A 117 11.50 -1.44 -15.54
C TYR A 117 10.06 -1.32 -16.07
N PHE A 118 9.61 -2.23 -16.93
CA PHE A 118 8.21 -2.26 -17.36
C PHE A 118 7.26 -2.56 -16.19
N ILE A 119 7.58 -3.58 -15.39
CA ILE A 119 6.82 -3.91 -14.17
C ILE A 119 6.81 -2.73 -13.18
N SER A 120 7.89 -1.93 -13.11
CA SER A 120 7.91 -0.74 -12.26
C SER A 120 6.81 0.27 -12.61
N LYS A 121 6.41 0.38 -13.88
CA LYS A 121 5.29 1.25 -14.29
C LYS A 121 3.95 0.72 -13.81
N LEU A 122 3.76 -0.60 -13.88
CA LEU A 122 2.56 -1.24 -13.33
C LEU A 122 2.54 -1.09 -11.80
N ALA A 123 3.69 -1.22 -11.13
CA ALA A 123 3.82 -1.05 -9.69
C ALA A 123 3.55 0.40 -9.24
N THR A 124 4.06 1.41 -9.96
CA THR A 124 3.70 2.80 -9.72
C THR A 124 2.19 3.00 -9.78
N PHE A 125 1.53 2.48 -10.82
CA PHE A 125 0.08 2.59 -10.94
C PHE A 125 -0.66 1.87 -9.80
N CYS A 126 -0.28 0.64 -9.48
CA CYS A 126 -0.86 -0.13 -8.37
C CYS A 126 -0.75 0.61 -7.04
N ALA A 127 0.45 1.12 -6.71
CA ALA A 127 0.68 1.86 -5.47
C ALA A 127 -0.18 3.13 -5.39
N GLN A 128 -0.19 3.93 -6.46
CA GLN A 128 -0.94 5.18 -6.51
C GLN A 128 -2.45 4.94 -6.47
N GLN A 129 -2.98 4.03 -7.30
CA GLN A 129 -4.40 3.74 -7.32
C GLN A 129 -4.87 3.07 -6.02
N GLY A 130 -4.10 2.12 -5.49
CA GLY A 130 -4.43 1.46 -4.22
C GLY A 130 -4.50 2.47 -3.08
N LEU A 131 -3.52 3.38 -2.97
CA LEU A 131 -3.54 4.42 -1.95
C LEU A 131 -4.73 5.38 -2.12
N ARG A 132 -5.03 5.80 -3.36
CA ARG A 132 -6.15 6.71 -3.65
C ARG A 132 -7.52 6.08 -3.40
N ARG A 133 -7.71 4.81 -3.77
CA ARG A 133 -8.94 4.05 -3.46
C ARG A 133 -9.10 3.76 -1.97
N HIS A 134 -7.98 3.61 -1.26
CA HIS A 134 -7.98 3.45 0.20
C HIS A 134 -8.37 4.74 0.92
N ALA A 135 -7.91 5.89 0.41
CA ALA A 135 -8.14 7.20 0.99
C ALA A 135 -9.60 7.67 0.85
N GLY A 136 -10.05 8.42 1.86
CA GLY A 136 -11.29 9.19 1.80
C GLY A 136 -11.15 10.45 0.94
N SER A 137 -12.21 11.25 0.91
CA SER A 137 -12.23 12.49 0.12
C SER A 137 -12.98 13.62 0.83
N LYS A 138 -12.66 14.85 0.41
CA LYS A 138 -13.40 16.07 0.70
C LYS A 138 -14.52 16.23 -0.33
N LYS A 139 -15.67 16.73 0.10
CA LYS A 139 -16.79 17.10 -0.77
C LYS A 139 -17.30 18.50 -0.44
N HIS A 140 -17.78 19.18 -1.46
CA HIS A 140 -18.46 20.46 -1.30
C HIS A 140 -19.97 20.25 -1.28
N LEU A 141 -20.61 20.66 -0.19
CA LEU A 141 -22.05 20.75 -0.07
C LEU A 141 -22.49 22.19 -0.26
N TYR A 142 -23.49 22.39 -1.10
CA TYR A 142 -24.11 23.69 -1.31
C TYR A 142 -25.37 23.78 -0.45
N THR A 143 -25.35 24.66 0.53
CA THR A 143 -26.44 24.89 1.47
C THR A 143 -27.04 26.28 1.25
N PRO A 144 -28.23 26.58 1.79
CA PRO A 144 -28.80 27.94 1.73
C PRO A 144 -27.89 29.02 2.34
N THR A 145 -26.98 28.66 3.25
CA THR A 145 -26.01 29.57 3.86
C THR A 145 -24.66 29.62 3.14
N GLY A 146 -24.50 28.91 2.02
CA GLY A 146 -23.31 28.90 1.18
C GLY A 146 -22.65 27.52 1.04
N ARG A 147 -21.41 27.52 0.52
CA ARG A 147 -20.62 26.30 0.33
C ARG A 147 -20.00 25.86 1.66
N LYS A 148 -20.28 24.62 2.05
CA LYS A 148 -19.62 23.92 3.17
C LYS A 148 -18.74 22.81 2.62
N THR A 149 -17.54 22.64 3.17
CA THR A 149 -16.70 21.47 2.89
C THR A 149 -16.90 20.44 4.00
N ILE A 150 -17.01 19.17 3.60
CA ILE A 150 -17.08 18.01 4.48
C ILE A 150 -16.04 16.98 4.03
N ALA A 151 -15.69 16.04 4.91
CA ALA A 151 -14.84 14.90 4.61
C ALA A 151 -15.59 13.59 4.82
N GLU A 152 -15.25 12.56 4.05
CA GLU A 152 -15.78 11.19 4.17
C GLU A 152 -14.68 10.14 3.93
N GLY A 153 -14.78 8.98 4.58
CA GLY A 153 -13.84 7.86 4.42
C GLY A 153 -12.59 7.98 5.30
N LYS A 154 -11.57 7.18 4.99
CA LYS A 154 -10.31 7.12 5.73
C LYS A 154 -9.49 8.38 5.54
N ASP A 155 -9.19 9.07 6.62
CA ASP A 155 -8.26 10.19 6.61
C ASP A 155 -6.81 9.71 6.75
N LEU A 156 -5.99 9.91 5.72
CA LEU A 156 -4.56 9.60 5.75
C LEU A 156 -3.69 10.85 5.91
N THR A 157 -4.28 12.03 6.13
CA THR A 157 -3.54 13.30 6.16
C THR A 157 -2.55 13.40 7.34
N ALA A 158 -2.75 12.63 8.41
CA ALA A 158 -1.82 12.55 9.54
C ALA A 158 -0.69 11.53 9.35
N VAL A 159 -0.76 10.66 8.33
CA VAL A 159 0.26 9.62 8.09
C VAL A 159 1.63 10.26 7.86
N ARG A 160 2.62 9.74 8.59
CA ARG A 160 4.01 10.22 8.58
C ARG A 160 4.97 9.22 7.96
N VAL A 161 4.57 7.95 7.91
CA VAL A 161 5.41 6.85 7.46
C VAL A 161 4.64 5.93 6.52
N ILE A 162 5.24 5.62 5.38
CA ILE A 162 4.74 4.63 4.42
C ILE A 162 5.77 3.50 4.33
N PHE A 163 5.35 2.27 4.61
CA PHE A 163 6.14 1.05 4.42
C PHE A 163 5.77 0.41 3.08
N GLY A 164 6.77 0.00 2.32
CA GLY A 164 6.59 -0.84 1.13
C GLY A 164 7.01 -2.27 1.40
N THR A 165 6.09 -3.21 1.19
CA THR A 165 6.33 -4.66 1.24
C THR A 165 5.76 -5.34 -0.01
N GLY A 166 5.82 -6.65 -0.05
CA GLY A 166 5.55 -7.43 -1.25
C GLY A 166 6.82 -7.65 -2.06
N GLY A 167 6.82 -8.70 -2.88
CA GLY A 167 8.02 -9.14 -3.60
C GLY A 167 8.69 -8.02 -4.40
N PHE A 168 7.90 -7.15 -5.04
CA PHE A 168 8.43 -6.03 -5.83
C PHE A 168 9.02 -4.93 -4.94
N LEU A 169 8.27 -4.38 -3.97
CA LEU A 169 8.75 -3.26 -3.15
C LEU A 169 9.89 -3.68 -2.21
N SER A 170 9.98 -4.96 -1.85
CA SER A 170 11.06 -5.52 -1.02
C SER A 170 12.28 -5.96 -1.82
N ARG A 171 12.24 -6.14 -3.14
CA ARG A 171 13.37 -6.67 -3.93
C ARG A 171 13.81 -5.78 -5.10
N SER A 172 12.90 -5.07 -5.74
CA SER A 172 13.21 -4.30 -6.94
C SER A 172 14.17 -3.13 -6.64
N LYS A 173 15.03 -2.81 -7.61
CA LYS A 173 15.82 -1.59 -7.60
C LYS A 173 14.98 -0.32 -7.86
N HIS A 174 13.81 -0.49 -8.46
CA HIS A 174 12.86 0.59 -8.77
C HIS A 174 11.83 0.84 -7.65
N ALA A 175 11.92 0.10 -6.54
CA ALA A 175 10.98 0.18 -5.44
C ALA A 175 10.97 1.58 -4.79
N LYS A 176 12.14 2.23 -4.72
CA LYS A 176 12.27 3.59 -4.18
C LYS A 176 11.45 4.58 -5.01
N GLU A 177 11.62 4.58 -6.33
CA GLU A 177 10.93 5.49 -7.24
C GLU A 177 9.40 5.25 -7.23
N VAL A 178 8.96 4.00 -7.07
CA VAL A 178 7.54 3.67 -6.91
C VAL A 178 6.96 4.31 -5.65
N LEU A 179 7.63 4.19 -4.50
CA LEU A 179 7.14 4.80 -3.26
C LEU A 179 7.28 6.34 -3.25
N GLU A 180 8.35 6.88 -3.82
CA GLU A 180 8.54 8.32 -3.97
C GLU A 180 7.42 8.96 -4.80
N SER A 181 6.87 8.23 -5.78
CA SER A 181 5.74 8.69 -6.59
C SER A 181 4.48 9.02 -5.76
N LEU A 182 4.36 8.50 -4.54
CA LEU A 182 3.21 8.71 -3.66
C LEU A 182 3.22 10.10 -3.01
N LYS A 183 4.41 10.69 -2.79
CA LYS A 183 4.57 11.95 -2.06
C LYS A 183 3.74 13.09 -2.68
N HIS A 184 3.69 13.13 -4.01
CA HIS A 184 3.06 14.23 -4.73
C HIS A 184 1.55 14.04 -4.96
N LEU A 185 0.96 12.91 -4.56
CA LEU A 185 -0.44 12.61 -4.86
C LEU A 185 -1.40 13.60 -4.20
N SER A 186 -1.12 14.07 -2.99
CA SER A 186 -1.97 15.07 -2.31
C SER A 186 -2.02 16.41 -3.03
N LYS A 187 -0.95 16.79 -3.77
CA LYS A 187 -0.97 17.97 -4.65
C LYS A 187 -1.76 17.73 -5.93
N LEU A 188 -1.62 16.54 -6.53
CA LEU A 188 -2.32 16.17 -7.77
C LEU A 188 -3.82 15.96 -7.54
N HIS A 189 -4.19 15.49 -6.34
CA HIS A 189 -5.56 15.16 -5.94
C HIS A 189 -5.93 15.88 -4.63
N PRO A 190 -6.05 17.23 -4.63
CA PRO A 190 -6.23 18.03 -3.40
C PRO A 190 -7.56 17.79 -2.67
N MET A 191 -8.50 17.09 -3.33
CA MET A 191 -9.78 16.70 -2.75
C MET A 191 -9.72 15.30 -2.11
N GLU A 192 -8.63 14.56 -2.22
CA GLU A 192 -8.46 13.25 -1.56
C GLU A 192 -7.71 13.44 -0.23
N LEU A 193 -8.04 12.63 0.77
CA LEU A 193 -7.46 12.70 2.13
C LEU A 193 -6.15 11.91 2.17
N LEU A 194 -5.20 12.32 1.35
CA LEU A 194 -3.93 11.64 1.14
C LEU A 194 -2.83 12.12 2.11
N PRO A 195 -1.77 11.33 2.31
CA PRO A 195 -0.60 11.77 3.07
C PRO A 195 0.08 13.01 2.45
N SER A 196 0.79 13.76 3.29
CA SER A 196 1.58 14.91 2.86
C SER A 196 2.86 14.49 2.11
N GLU A 197 3.55 15.45 1.48
CA GLU A 197 4.84 15.19 0.81
C GLU A 197 5.99 14.83 1.77
N GLU A 198 5.85 15.19 3.05
CA GLU A 198 6.87 14.99 4.09
C GLU A 198 6.90 13.56 4.64
N VAL A 199 6.09 12.64 4.11
CA VAL A 199 6.10 11.24 4.54
C VAL A 199 7.48 10.62 4.37
N ARG A 200 7.90 9.88 5.39
CA ARG A 200 9.09 9.04 5.34
C ARG A 200 8.73 7.70 4.71
N LEU A 201 9.61 7.19 3.87
CA LEU A 201 9.41 5.95 3.13
C LEU A 201 10.36 4.90 3.67
N TYR A 202 9.83 3.70 3.94
CA TYR A 202 10.61 2.57 4.41
C TYR A 202 10.32 1.33 3.57
N ARG A 203 11.30 0.44 3.52
CA ARG A 203 11.21 -0.87 2.88
C ARG A 203 11.16 -1.96 3.93
N ASP A 204 10.31 -2.96 3.71
CA ASP A 204 10.48 -4.29 4.29
C ASP A 204 11.67 -4.98 3.59
N LYS A 205 12.86 -4.88 4.18
CA LYS A 205 14.13 -5.22 3.53
C LYS A 205 14.25 -6.72 3.26
N HIS A 206 13.87 -7.55 4.23
CA HIS A 206 14.02 -9.00 4.12
C HIS A 206 12.74 -9.68 3.63
N TYR A 207 11.68 -8.91 3.38
CA TYR A 207 10.35 -9.39 3.01
C TYR A 207 9.73 -10.28 4.10
N ILE A 208 9.72 -9.77 5.33
CA ILE A 208 9.33 -10.50 6.54
C ILE A 208 8.19 -9.84 7.32
N PHE A 209 7.52 -8.81 6.81
CA PHE A 209 6.37 -8.19 7.50
C PHE A 209 5.31 -9.22 7.90
N ALA A 210 4.99 -10.18 7.02
CA ALA A 210 4.05 -11.23 7.37
C ALA A 210 4.56 -12.16 8.50
N ALA A 211 5.86 -12.40 8.60
CA ALA A 211 6.43 -13.18 9.69
C ALA A 211 6.43 -12.40 11.01
N ILE A 212 6.75 -11.11 10.96
CA ILE A 212 6.72 -10.20 12.12
C ILE A 212 5.32 -10.19 12.74
N GLY A 213 4.26 -10.05 11.93
CA GLY A 213 2.88 -9.98 12.43
C GLY A 213 2.41 -11.29 13.06
N LEU A 214 2.88 -12.42 12.53
CA LEU A 214 2.60 -13.74 13.10
C LEU A 214 3.28 -13.89 14.47
N ILE A 215 4.55 -13.49 14.56
CA ILE A 215 5.30 -13.51 15.82
C ILE A 215 4.64 -12.57 16.84
N ALA A 216 4.28 -11.35 16.42
CA ALA A 216 3.67 -10.35 17.29
C ALA A 216 2.34 -10.81 17.90
N SER A 217 1.53 -11.52 17.11
CA SER A 217 0.19 -11.94 17.52
C SER A 217 0.13 -13.28 18.23
N LYS A 218 1.07 -14.20 17.96
CA LYS A 218 0.99 -15.60 18.46
C LYS A 218 2.16 -16.04 19.32
N ILE A 219 3.30 -15.34 19.28
CA ILE A 219 4.53 -15.80 19.92
C ILE A 219 5.03 -14.78 20.94
N ASP A 220 5.54 -13.64 20.49
CA ASP A 220 6.19 -12.63 21.35
C ASP A 220 6.21 -11.26 20.65
N LYS A 221 5.52 -10.29 21.25
CA LYS A 221 5.39 -8.94 20.70
C LYS A 221 6.70 -8.14 20.77
N ASP A 222 7.50 -8.35 21.82
CA ASP A 222 8.76 -7.61 22.00
C ASP A 222 9.82 -8.08 21.00
N ILE A 223 9.89 -9.38 20.74
CA ILE A 223 10.74 -9.94 19.68
C ILE A 223 10.29 -9.44 18.31
N ALA A 224 8.99 -9.43 18.02
CA ALA A 224 8.47 -8.90 16.77
C ALA A 224 8.82 -7.43 16.57
N LYS A 225 8.77 -6.63 17.64
CA LYS A 225 9.18 -5.22 17.61
C LYS A 225 10.66 -5.06 17.29
N GLN A 226 11.53 -5.85 17.92
CA GLN A 226 12.96 -5.85 17.61
C GLN A 226 13.24 -6.23 16.16
N LEU A 227 12.54 -7.26 15.64
CA LEU A 227 12.64 -7.66 14.24
C LEU A 227 12.20 -6.55 13.29
N LEU A 228 11.09 -5.86 13.59
CA LEU A 228 10.61 -4.73 12.81
C LEU A 228 11.66 -3.62 12.74
N GLU A 229 12.22 -3.22 13.89
CA GLU A 229 13.26 -2.18 13.97
C GLU A 229 14.54 -2.54 13.20
N MET A 230 14.90 -3.83 13.17
CA MET A 230 16.05 -4.34 12.41
C MET A 230 15.81 -4.47 10.91
N ASP A 231 14.55 -4.72 10.52
CA ASP A 231 14.19 -5.01 9.13
C ASP A 231 13.88 -3.77 8.31
N VAL A 232 13.19 -2.78 8.90
CA VAL A 232 12.77 -1.59 8.15
C VAL A 232 13.97 -0.74 7.73
N GLU A 233 14.09 -0.51 6.43
CA GLU A 233 15.18 0.29 5.86
C GLU A 233 14.63 1.59 5.25
N PRO A 234 15.13 2.78 5.65
CA PRO A 234 14.68 4.03 5.04
C PRO A 234 15.15 4.15 3.60
N TYR A 235 14.30 4.73 2.75
CA TYR A 235 14.64 5.09 1.37
C TYR A 235 15.25 6.49 1.24
#